data_AF-A0A9R1UQF2-F1
#
_entry.id   AF-A0A9R1UQF2-F1
#
_cell.length_a   1.000
_cell.length_b   1.000
_cell.length_c   1.000
_cell.angle_alpha   90.00
_cell.angle_beta   90.00
_cell.angle_gamma   90.00
#
_symmetry.space_group_name_H-M   'P 1'
#
loop_
_entity.id
_entity.type
_entity.pdbx_description
1 polymer ?
#
loop_
_entity_poly.entity_id
_entity_poly.type
_entity_poly.pdbx_seq_one_letter_code
_entity_poly.pdbx_strand_id
1 'polypeptide(L)'
;MDEYIQVLEHLKAGRPWPPLAPKTVCHCLWAWKRHPKNPQELLDLDSIVSLTSQVVCSNRSDAWRSRLAVDDIFHLTVSVNNPTVWFHLVPIKCISFVWRTCMGRIPTAMTLSKRGIKISSISCQICSNGVDIADHILLECPDAVDSLVWIFIWCGIPFQRFRLISDFVNFAVIWGKCSKNRKIFIAIRYGFLWCM
;
A
#
# COMPACT_ATOMS: atom_id res chain seq x y z
N MET A 1 -28.75 14.54 36.16
CA MET A 1 -27.40 15.02 36.50
C MET A 1 -26.63 14.00 37.33
N ASP A 2 -27.31 13.01 37.93
CA ASP A 2 -26.72 12.05 38.87
C ASP A 2 -26.08 10.79 38.25
N GLU A 3 -26.44 10.39 37.02
CA GLU A 3 -25.80 9.23 36.34
C GLU A 3 -24.38 9.53 35.84
N TYR A 4 -24.10 10.78 35.44
CA TYR A 4 -22.79 11.17 34.88
C TYR A 4 -21.69 11.19 35.95
N ILE A 5 -22.05 11.52 37.20
CA ILE A 5 -21.10 11.53 38.32
C ILE A 5 -20.77 10.09 38.76
N GLN A 6 -21.75 9.17 38.74
CA GLN A 6 -21.51 7.76 39.06
C GLN A 6 -20.57 7.05 38.07
N VAL A 7 -20.61 7.42 36.78
CA VAL A 7 -19.73 6.86 35.74
C VAL A 7 -18.28 7.32 35.95
N LEU A 8 -18.06 8.58 36.34
CA LEU A 8 -16.72 9.11 36.59
C LEU A 8 -16.07 8.56 37.86
N GLU A 9 -16.86 8.21 38.87
CA GLU A 9 -16.34 7.52 40.08
C GLU A 9 -15.98 6.05 39.81
N HIS A 10 -16.72 5.35 38.93
CA HIS A 10 -16.37 3.97 38.53
C HIS A 10 -15.03 3.87 37.78
N LEU A 11 -14.73 4.85 36.92
CA LEU A 11 -13.47 4.89 36.17
C LEU A 11 -12.25 5.16 37.06
N LYS A 12 -12.43 5.82 38.22
CA LYS A 12 -11.36 6.07 39.19
C LYS A 12 -11.09 4.88 40.14
N ALA A 13 -12.05 3.96 40.30
CA ALA A 13 -11.97 2.87 41.26
C ALA A 13 -11.47 1.52 40.70
N GLY A 14 -11.20 1.43 39.39
CA GLY A 14 -10.59 0.24 38.77
C GLY A 14 -11.38 -1.07 38.92
N ARG A 15 -12.70 -1.01 39.18
CA ARG A 15 -13.52 -2.22 39.31
C ARG A 15 -14.01 -2.70 37.94
N PRO A 16 -14.04 -4.02 37.68
CA PRO A 16 -14.58 -4.57 36.44
C PRO A 16 -16.09 -4.32 36.34
N TRP A 17 -16.54 -4.02 35.12
CA TRP A 17 -17.91 -3.65 34.79
C TRP A 17 -18.91 -4.78 35.13
N PRO A 18 -20.12 -4.48 35.65
CA PRO A 18 -21.13 -5.50 35.82
C PRO A 18 -21.56 -6.07 34.45
N PRO A 19 -21.89 -7.37 34.35
CA PRO A 19 -22.30 -7.97 33.08
C PRO A 19 -23.61 -7.34 32.62
N LEU A 20 -23.56 -6.57 31.52
CA LEU A 20 -24.74 -5.98 30.90
C LEU A 20 -25.58 -7.09 30.25
N ALA A 21 -26.89 -7.04 30.51
CA ALA A 21 -27.92 -7.95 30.01
C ALA A 21 -27.98 -7.99 28.46
N PRO A 22 -28.55 -9.06 27.86
CA PRO A 22 -28.38 -9.35 26.45
C PRO A 22 -29.29 -8.52 25.55
N LYS A 23 -28.74 -8.19 24.38
CA LYS A 23 -29.31 -7.44 23.24
C LYS A 23 -29.24 -5.92 23.38
N THR A 24 -28.18 -5.31 22.87
CA THR A 24 -28.16 -3.86 22.66
C THR A 24 -27.38 -3.50 21.41
N VAL A 25 -28.08 -2.77 20.55
CA VAL A 25 -27.59 -2.01 19.40
C VAL A 25 -26.24 -1.36 19.72
N CYS A 26 -25.27 -1.48 18.81
CA CYS A 26 -24.01 -0.74 18.92
C CYS A 26 -24.31 0.75 18.85
N HIS A 27 -24.31 1.44 20.00
CA HIS A 27 -24.28 2.88 20.02
C HIS A 27 -22.86 3.34 19.66
N CYS A 28 -22.67 3.81 18.43
CA CYS A 28 -21.43 4.42 18.01
C CYS A 28 -21.21 5.72 18.78
N LEU A 29 -20.31 5.70 19.77
CA LEU A 29 -19.83 6.91 20.42
C LEU A 29 -18.74 7.52 19.53
N TRP A 30 -19.04 8.67 18.95
CA TRP A 30 -18.11 9.37 18.06
C TRP A 30 -17.10 10.21 18.86
N ALA A 31 -15.81 9.88 18.77
CA ALA A 31 -14.72 10.67 19.32
C ALA A 31 -14.25 11.73 18.31
N TRP A 32 -15.07 12.77 18.10
CA TRP A 32 -14.78 13.82 17.12
C TRP A 32 -13.52 14.62 17.49
N LYS A 33 -12.55 14.71 16.56
CA LYS A 33 -11.48 15.73 16.65
C LYS A 33 -12.02 17.16 16.45
N ARG A 34 -13.09 17.29 15.65
CA ARG A 34 -13.88 18.49 15.40
C ARG A 34 -15.26 18.08 14.93
N HIS A 35 -16.31 18.76 15.37
CA HIS A 35 -17.67 18.53 14.88
C HIS A 35 -17.80 18.90 13.39
N PRO A 36 -18.60 18.14 12.61
CA PRO A 36 -18.95 18.53 11.26
C PRO A 36 -19.74 19.84 11.28
N LYS A 37 -19.41 20.75 10.36
CA LYS A 37 -19.99 22.10 10.29
C LYS A 37 -20.63 22.40 8.94
N ASN A 38 -20.18 21.75 7.87
CA ASN A 38 -20.70 21.97 6.53
C ASN A 38 -21.93 21.06 6.30
N PRO A 39 -23.02 21.56 5.67
CA PRO A 39 -24.14 20.73 5.23
C PRO A 39 -23.74 19.43 4.51
N GLN A 40 -22.69 19.46 3.67
CA GLN A 40 -22.21 18.24 3.00
C GLN A 40 -21.63 17.22 3.99
N GLU A 41 -20.87 17.67 5.00
CA GLU A 41 -20.31 16.78 6.03
C GLU A 41 -21.42 16.11 6.87
N LEU A 42 -22.54 16.82 7.08
CA LEU A 42 -23.71 16.29 7.79
C LEU A 42 -24.45 15.23 6.95
N LEU A 43 -24.60 15.46 5.64
CA LEU A 43 -25.18 14.48 4.72
C LEU A 43 -24.31 13.22 4.60
N ASP A 44 -22.99 13.41 4.50
CA ASP A 44 -22.04 12.29 4.46
C ASP A 44 -22.08 11.49 5.77
N LEU A 45 -22.21 12.18 6.91
CA LEU A 45 -22.37 11.53 8.21
C LEU A 45 -23.65 10.69 8.28
N ASP A 46 -24.78 11.25 7.84
CA ASP A 46 -26.06 10.53 7.83
C ASP A 46 -26.00 9.27 6.96
N SER A 47 -25.38 9.37 5.78
CA SER A 47 -25.12 8.24 4.89
C SER A 47 -24.29 7.14 5.57
N ILE A 48 -23.20 7.52 6.25
CA ILE A 48 -22.33 6.57 6.97
C ILE A 48 -23.10 5.91 8.12
N VAL A 49 -23.85 6.69 8.92
CA VAL A 49 -24.64 6.15 10.03
C VAL A 49 -25.67 5.15 9.52
N SER A 50 -26.38 5.47 8.44
CA SER A 50 -27.32 4.56 7.78
C SER A 50 -26.67 3.25 7.35
N LEU A 51 -25.49 3.29 6.72
CA LEU A 51 -24.75 2.09 6.32
C LEU A 51 -24.29 1.26 7.52
N THR A 52 -23.77 1.91 8.58
CA THR A 52 -23.28 1.22 9.78
C THR A 52 -24.41 0.60 10.61
N SER A 53 -25.62 1.17 10.57
CA SER A 53 -26.78 0.62 11.28
C SER A 53 -27.19 -0.79 10.81
N GLN A 54 -26.77 -1.17 9.59
CA GLN A 54 -27.02 -2.48 9.00
C GLN A 54 -25.99 -3.54 9.44
N VAL A 55 -24.94 -3.12 10.15
CA VAL A 55 -23.87 -4.02 10.60
C VAL A 55 -24.26 -4.64 11.94
N VAL A 56 -24.43 -5.96 11.96
CA VAL A 56 -24.65 -6.72 13.19
C VAL A 56 -23.29 -7.10 13.80
N CYS A 57 -22.87 -6.36 14.82
CA CYS A 57 -21.67 -6.69 15.59
C CYS A 57 -21.94 -7.96 16.42
N SER A 58 -21.14 -9.00 16.20
CA SER A 58 -21.19 -10.20 17.03
C SER A 58 -20.23 -10.07 18.21
N ASN A 59 -20.52 -10.71 19.35
CA ASN A 59 -19.62 -10.76 20.51
C ASN A 59 -18.40 -11.69 20.29
N ARG A 60 -18.02 -11.94 19.02
CA ARG A 60 -16.83 -12.70 18.66
C ARG A 60 -15.66 -11.74 18.54
N SER A 61 -14.47 -12.19 18.84
CA SER A 61 -13.25 -11.44 18.55
C SER A 61 -13.21 -11.07 17.06
N ASP A 62 -12.85 -9.82 16.78
CA ASP A 62 -12.71 -9.34 15.41
C ASP A 62 -11.73 -10.23 14.63
N ALA A 63 -12.17 -10.73 13.48
CA ALA A 63 -11.35 -11.56 12.60
C ALA A 63 -11.41 -11.00 11.17
N TRP A 64 -10.24 -10.65 10.64
CA TRP A 64 -10.10 -10.27 9.24
C TRP A 64 -10.19 -11.51 8.35
N ARG A 65 -11.37 -11.78 7.81
CA ARG A 65 -11.58 -12.93 6.91
C ARG A 65 -11.48 -12.50 5.47
N SER A 66 -10.44 -12.97 4.79
CA SER A 66 -10.30 -12.86 3.34
C SER A 66 -10.90 -14.09 2.65
N ARG A 67 -11.59 -13.91 1.52
CA ARG A 67 -12.06 -15.01 0.66
C ARG A 67 -10.92 -15.87 0.06
N LEU A 68 -9.66 -15.49 0.30
CA LEU A 68 -8.46 -16.13 -0.23
C LEU A 68 -7.66 -16.92 0.82
N ALA A 69 -8.09 -16.92 2.09
CA ALA A 69 -7.42 -17.68 3.14
C ALA A 69 -8.14 -19.03 3.31
N VAL A 70 -7.48 -20.13 2.94
CA VAL A 70 -8.03 -21.47 3.17
C VAL A 70 -7.77 -21.94 4.61
N ASP A 71 -6.72 -21.45 5.27
CA ASP A 71 -6.29 -21.94 6.61
C ASP A 71 -5.80 -20.84 7.56
N ASP A 72 -6.39 -19.64 7.55
CA ASP A 72 -5.91 -18.43 8.29
C ASP A 72 -4.46 -18.00 7.95
N ILE A 73 -3.84 -18.68 7.00
CA ILE A 73 -2.56 -18.35 6.39
C ILE A 73 -2.86 -17.76 5.01
N PHE A 74 -2.26 -16.60 4.74
CA PHE A 74 -2.25 -16.02 3.40
C PHE A 74 -1.43 -16.91 2.45
N HIS A 75 -2.05 -17.95 1.92
CA HIS A 75 -1.57 -18.62 0.71
C HIS A 75 -1.89 -17.70 -0.46
N LEU A 76 -1.02 -16.70 -0.68
CA LEU A 76 -0.90 -16.06 -1.98
C LEU A 76 -0.41 -17.14 -2.96
N THR A 77 -1.31 -17.96 -3.49
CA THR A 77 -1.06 -18.76 -4.69
C THR A 77 -0.99 -17.79 -5.86
N VAL A 78 0.19 -17.17 -5.99
CA VAL A 78 0.50 -16.21 -7.05
C VAL A 78 0.76 -17.01 -8.32
N SER A 79 -0.13 -16.84 -9.31
CA SER A 79 0.13 -17.23 -10.70
C SER A 79 1.56 -16.83 -11.09
N VAL A 80 2.29 -17.76 -11.71
CA VAL A 80 3.72 -17.67 -12.08
C VAL A 80 4.04 -16.45 -12.97
N ASN A 81 3.02 -15.70 -13.40
CA ASN A 81 3.10 -14.52 -14.25
C ASN A 81 2.91 -13.17 -13.51
N ASN A 82 2.88 -13.16 -12.17
CA ASN A 82 2.73 -11.93 -11.40
C ASN A 82 4.09 -11.38 -10.94
N PRO A 83 4.39 -10.08 -11.14
CA PRO A 83 5.64 -9.42 -10.76
C PRO A 83 5.85 -9.28 -9.23
N THR A 84 5.17 -10.11 -8.43
CA THR A 84 5.10 -10.05 -6.96
C THR A 84 5.23 -11.42 -6.32
N VAL A 85 6.02 -12.31 -6.92
CA VAL A 85 6.40 -13.55 -6.24
C VAL A 85 7.14 -13.17 -4.97
N TRP A 86 6.67 -13.69 -3.84
CA TRP A 86 7.30 -13.47 -2.55
C TRP A 86 8.73 -14.02 -2.58
N PHE A 87 9.71 -13.12 -2.54
CA PHE A 87 11.09 -13.48 -2.77
C PHE A 87 11.92 -13.14 -1.53
N HIS A 88 12.26 -14.18 -0.74
CA HIS A 88 12.90 -14.03 0.57
C HIS A 88 14.22 -13.24 0.58
N LEU A 89 14.91 -13.13 -0.57
CA LEU A 89 16.15 -12.34 -0.68
C LEU A 89 15.88 -10.83 -0.79
N VAL A 90 14.62 -10.42 -0.92
CA VAL A 90 14.22 -9.01 -1.07
C VAL A 90 13.31 -8.63 0.10
N PRO A 91 13.58 -7.51 0.79
CA PRO A 91 12.69 -7.01 1.82
C PRO A 91 11.27 -6.77 1.30
N ILE A 92 10.26 -7.09 2.10
CA ILE A 92 8.85 -6.92 1.74
C ILE A 92 8.53 -5.52 1.21
N LYS A 93 9.14 -4.47 1.78
CA LYS A 93 8.96 -3.07 1.35
C LYS A 93 9.34 -2.84 -0.11
N CYS A 94 10.42 -3.46 -0.58
CA CYS A 94 10.88 -3.35 -1.97
C CYS A 94 9.89 -4.08 -2.90
N ILE A 95 9.43 -5.27 -2.53
CA ILE A 95 8.41 -6.01 -3.30
C ILE A 95 7.10 -5.19 -3.38
N SER A 96 6.62 -4.66 -2.26
CA SER A 96 5.41 -3.83 -2.22
C SER A 96 5.55 -2.53 -3.01
N PHE A 97 6.77 -1.98 -3.12
CA PHE A 97 7.04 -0.82 -3.95
C PHE A 97 6.98 -1.19 -5.43
N VAL A 98 7.70 -2.23 -5.86
CA VAL A 98 7.69 -2.71 -7.24
C VAL A 98 6.27 -3.06 -7.71
N TRP A 99 5.47 -3.69 -6.85
CA TRP A 99 4.06 -3.92 -7.14
C TRP A 99 3.28 -2.62 -7.39
N ARG A 100 3.45 -1.62 -6.51
CA ARG A 100 2.78 -0.32 -6.65
C ARG A 100 3.21 0.41 -7.90
N THR A 101 4.49 0.34 -8.27
CA THR A 101 5.01 1.01 -9.47
C THR A 101 4.51 0.35 -10.74
N CYS A 102 4.49 -0.99 -10.82
CA CYS A 102 3.88 -1.74 -11.93
C CYS A 102 2.39 -1.39 -12.14
N MET A 103 1.68 -1.02 -11.07
CA MET A 103 0.27 -0.58 -11.15
C MET A 103 0.09 0.93 -11.39
N GLY A 104 1.17 1.71 -11.51
CA GLY A 104 1.10 3.17 -11.60
C GLY A 104 0.50 3.82 -10.34
N ARG A 105 0.74 3.23 -9.17
CA ARG A 105 0.14 3.63 -7.88
C ARG A 105 1.08 4.35 -6.92
N ILE A 106 2.28 4.72 -7.38
CA ILE A 106 3.18 5.58 -6.60
C ILE A 106 2.85 7.07 -6.81
N PRO A 107 3.17 7.95 -5.85
CA PRO A 107 2.80 9.36 -5.91
C PRO A 107 3.71 10.15 -6.85
N THR A 108 3.60 9.93 -8.16
CA THR A 108 4.27 10.76 -9.18
C THR A 108 3.46 12.02 -9.45
N ALA A 109 4.08 13.09 -9.96
CA ALA A 109 3.35 14.33 -10.23
C ALA A 109 2.22 14.09 -11.25
N MET A 110 2.45 13.30 -12.29
CA MET A 110 1.38 12.93 -13.23
C MET A 110 0.24 12.14 -12.55
N THR A 111 0.57 11.24 -11.62
CA THR A 111 -0.42 10.41 -10.91
C THR A 111 -1.25 11.24 -9.93
N LEU A 112 -0.62 12.19 -9.23
CA LEU A 112 -1.28 13.11 -8.32
C LEU A 112 -2.17 14.10 -9.09
N SER A 113 -1.71 14.61 -10.23
CA SER A 113 -2.50 15.48 -11.13
C SER A 113 -3.76 14.77 -11.64
N LYS A 114 -3.63 13.50 -12.07
CA LYS A 114 -4.79 12.66 -12.46
C LYS A 114 -5.81 12.45 -11.33
N ARG A 115 -5.41 12.62 -10.07
CA ARG A 115 -6.29 12.54 -8.89
C ARG A 115 -6.90 13.89 -8.50
N GLY A 116 -6.71 14.93 -9.32
CA GLY A 116 -7.23 16.28 -9.06
C GLY A 116 -6.42 17.08 -8.05
N ILE A 117 -5.23 16.60 -7.65
CA ILE A 117 -4.33 17.39 -6.80
C ILE A 117 -3.68 18.46 -7.67
N LYS A 118 -3.77 19.73 -7.26
CA LYS A 118 -3.17 20.85 -7.99
C LYS A 118 -1.65 20.80 -7.87
N ILE A 119 -0.97 20.67 -9.01
CA ILE A 119 0.50 20.64 -9.10
C ILE A 119 0.94 21.71 -10.09
N SER A 120 2.06 22.37 -9.80
CA SER A 120 2.63 23.42 -10.65
C SER A 120 3.19 22.89 -11.97
N SER A 121 3.77 21.69 -11.97
CA SER A 121 4.32 21.02 -13.14
C SER A 121 4.19 19.51 -13.05
N ILE A 122 3.99 18.86 -14.20
CA ILE A 122 4.07 17.40 -14.35
C ILE A 122 5.45 16.94 -14.86
N SER A 123 6.41 17.85 -14.95
CA SER A 123 7.78 17.52 -15.37
C SER A 123 8.50 16.72 -14.28
N CYS A 124 9.37 15.79 -14.69
CA CYS A 124 10.23 15.07 -13.76
C CYS A 124 11.05 16.03 -12.90
N GLN A 125 10.96 15.94 -11.58
CA GLN A 125 11.69 16.83 -10.67
C GLN A 125 13.17 16.46 -10.53
N ILE A 126 13.56 15.26 -10.97
CA ILE A 126 14.94 14.77 -10.87
C ILE A 126 15.78 15.36 -12.01
N CYS A 127 15.41 15.07 -13.26
CA CYS A 127 16.17 15.55 -14.41
C CYS A 127 15.61 16.82 -15.07
N SER A 128 14.51 17.37 -14.56
CA SER A 128 13.80 18.53 -15.14
C SER A 128 13.37 18.34 -16.60
N ASN A 129 13.33 17.10 -17.08
CA ASN A 129 13.00 16.75 -18.45
C ASN A 129 12.03 15.56 -18.48
N GLY A 130 11.14 15.50 -19.47
CA GLY A 130 10.12 14.46 -19.55
C GLY A 130 9.04 14.57 -18.47
N VAL A 131 8.11 13.60 -18.47
CA VAL A 131 6.95 13.57 -17.57
C VAL A 131 7.30 12.78 -16.30
N ASP A 132 6.87 13.28 -15.15
CA ASP A 132 6.97 12.65 -13.84
C ASP A 132 5.96 11.47 -13.73
N ILE A 133 6.37 10.35 -14.33
CA ILE A 133 5.71 9.05 -14.26
C ILE A 133 6.70 8.01 -13.74
N ALA A 134 6.18 6.93 -13.18
CA ALA A 134 6.98 5.91 -12.51
C ALA A 134 8.04 5.31 -13.43
N ASP A 135 7.65 4.95 -14.65
CA ASP A 135 8.54 4.41 -15.68
C ASP A 135 9.71 5.36 -15.98
N HIS A 136 9.41 6.65 -16.15
CA HIS A 136 10.43 7.65 -16.41
C HIS A 136 11.38 7.79 -15.21
N ILE A 137 10.84 8.05 -14.02
CA ILE A 137 11.66 8.27 -12.81
C ILE A 137 12.57 7.09 -12.52
N LEU A 138 12.06 5.86 -12.65
CA LEU A 138 12.77 4.66 -12.20
C LEU A 138 13.67 4.03 -13.27
N LEU A 139 13.45 4.30 -14.57
CA LEU A 139 14.18 3.62 -15.65
C LEU A 139 14.67 4.51 -16.79
N GLU A 140 14.02 5.64 -17.08
CA GLU A 140 14.39 6.47 -18.23
C GLU A 140 15.08 7.78 -17.87
N CYS A 141 14.93 8.24 -16.63
CA CYS A 141 15.59 9.40 -16.08
C CYS A 141 17.12 9.21 -16.18
N PRO A 142 17.89 10.21 -16.64
CA PRO A 142 19.35 10.11 -16.77
C PRO A 142 20.05 9.50 -15.55
N ASP A 143 19.73 9.99 -14.34
CA ASP A 143 20.27 9.47 -13.08
C ASP A 143 19.96 7.98 -12.85
N ALA A 144 18.74 7.57 -13.25
CA ALA A 144 18.32 6.18 -13.15
C ALA A 144 19.03 5.29 -14.19
N VAL A 145 19.17 5.79 -15.42
CA VAL A 145 19.86 5.10 -16.52
C VAL A 145 21.32 4.88 -16.17
N ASP A 146 22.02 5.89 -15.65
CA ASP A 146 23.44 5.78 -15.29
C ASP A 146 23.66 4.71 -14.22
N SER A 147 22.84 4.73 -13.17
CA SER A 147 22.87 3.71 -12.11
C SER A 147 22.56 2.32 -12.64
N LEU A 148 21.62 2.22 -13.58
CA LEU A 148 21.26 0.95 -14.22
C LEU A 148 22.43 0.40 -15.06
N VAL A 149 23.12 1.25 -15.82
CA VAL A 149 24.31 0.85 -16.58
C VAL A 149 25.37 0.24 -15.64
N TRP A 150 25.65 0.89 -14.51
CA TRP A 150 26.58 0.37 -13.50
C TRP A 150 26.16 -1.01 -12.96
N ILE A 151 24.86 -1.20 -12.69
CA ILE A 151 24.33 -2.50 -12.23
C ILE A 151 24.53 -3.59 -13.28
N PHE A 152 24.25 -3.29 -14.55
CA PHE A 152 24.43 -4.26 -15.64
C PHE A 152 25.90 -4.66 -15.80
N ILE A 153 26.82 -3.69 -15.73
CA ILE A 153 28.27 -3.94 -15.74
C ILE A 153 28.67 -4.82 -14.56
N TRP A 154 28.22 -4.49 -13.34
CA TRP A 154 28.54 -5.26 -12.14
C TRP A 154 28.02 -6.70 -12.19
N CYS A 155 26.86 -6.91 -12.82
CA CYS A 155 26.28 -8.23 -13.01
C CYS A 155 26.88 -9.00 -14.20
N GLY A 156 27.77 -8.38 -15.00
CA GLY A 156 28.32 -8.98 -16.22
C GLY A 156 27.28 -9.22 -17.31
N ILE A 157 26.29 -8.34 -17.42
CA ILE A 157 25.16 -8.44 -18.36
C ILE A 157 25.27 -7.35 -19.42
N PRO A 158 25.09 -7.66 -20.71
CA PRO A 158 24.97 -6.64 -21.75
C PRO A 158 23.84 -5.67 -21.41
N PHE A 159 24.15 -4.37 -21.40
CA PHE A 159 23.17 -3.35 -21.06
C PHE A 159 21.99 -3.39 -22.03
N GLN A 160 20.78 -3.34 -21.48
CA GLN A 160 19.54 -3.20 -22.23
C GLN A 160 18.75 -2.05 -21.64
N ARG A 161 18.19 -1.21 -22.52
CA ARG A 161 17.34 -0.10 -22.10
C ARG A 161 15.91 -0.58 -21.90
N PHE A 162 15.31 -0.20 -20.77
CA PHE A 162 13.91 -0.49 -20.45
C PHE A 162 13.14 0.81 -20.37
N ARG A 163 11.93 0.82 -20.94
CA ARG A 163 10.99 1.95 -20.81
C ARG A 163 9.85 1.63 -19.86
N LEU A 164 9.55 0.35 -19.64
CA LEU A 164 8.46 -0.09 -18.79
C LEU A 164 9.01 -0.90 -17.62
N ILE A 165 8.52 -0.60 -16.42
CA ILE A 165 8.89 -1.33 -15.20
C ILE A 165 8.47 -2.79 -15.32
N SER A 166 7.34 -3.09 -15.97
CA SER A 166 6.90 -4.47 -16.22
C SER A 166 7.94 -5.26 -16.99
N ASP A 167 8.50 -4.68 -18.06
CA ASP A 167 9.49 -5.35 -18.91
C ASP A 167 10.80 -5.56 -18.15
N PHE A 168 11.21 -4.53 -17.39
CA PHE A 168 12.39 -4.61 -16.55
C PHE A 168 12.27 -5.70 -15.47
N VAL A 169 11.10 -5.83 -14.83
CA VAL A 169 10.84 -6.87 -13.81
C VAL A 169 10.77 -8.26 -14.44
N ASN A 170 10.19 -8.39 -15.63
CA ASN A 170 10.05 -9.66 -16.34
C ASN A 170 11.37 -10.14 -16.99
N PHE A 171 12.35 -9.25 -17.19
CA PHE A 171 13.62 -9.57 -17.83
C PHE A 171 14.38 -10.76 -17.19
N ALA A 172 14.33 -10.94 -15.86
CA ALA A 172 15.00 -12.09 -15.22
C ALA A 172 14.36 -13.44 -15.48
N VAL A 173 13.15 -13.51 -16.04
CA VAL A 173 12.60 -14.79 -16.52
C VAL A 173 13.42 -15.27 -17.72
N ILE A 174 13.87 -14.33 -18.55
CA ILE A 174 14.63 -14.58 -19.77
C ILE A 174 16.13 -14.75 -19.46
N TRP A 175 16.62 -14.11 -18.40
CA TRP A 175 18.04 -14.07 -18.07
C TRP A 175 18.47 -15.06 -16.97
N GLY A 176 19.58 -15.77 -17.22
CA GLY A 176 20.30 -16.57 -16.22
C GLY A 176 20.25 -18.07 -16.48
N LYS A 177 21.39 -18.64 -16.92
CA LYS A 177 21.57 -20.10 -17.09
C LYS A 177 21.52 -20.86 -15.76
N CYS A 178 21.86 -20.21 -14.64
CA CYS A 178 21.84 -20.81 -13.31
C CYS A 178 20.81 -20.14 -12.38
N SER A 179 20.18 -20.94 -11.53
CA SER A 179 19.13 -20.47 -10.61
C SER A 179 19.66 -19.47 -9.57
N LYS A 180 20.92 -19.59 -9.14
CA LYS A 180 21.53 -18.70 -8.15
C LYS A 180 21.72 -17.28 -8.68
N ASN A 181 22.34 -17.11 -9.86
CA ASN A 181 22.59 -15.78 -10.43
C ASN A 181 21.27 -15.10 -10.79
N ARG A 182 20.28 -15.86 -11.30
CA ARG A 182 18.94 -15.34 -11.56
C ARG A 182 18.30 -14.78 -10.29
N LYS A 183 18.38 -15.52 -9.18
CA LYS A 183 17.87 -15.09 -7.87
C LYS A 183 18.54 -13.80 -7.37
N ILE A 184 19.86 -13.73 -7.45
CA ILE A 184 20.62 -12.54 -7.03
C ILE A 184 20.24 -11.33 -7.91
N PHE A 185 20.17 -11.52 -9.23
CA PHE A 185 19.79 -10.45 -10.14
C PHE A 185 18.34 -9.97 -9.95
N ILE A 186 17.41 -10.86 -9.59
CA ILE A 186 16.07 -10.46 -9.14
C ILE A 186 16.18 -9.53 -7.93
N ALA A 187 17.00 -9.87 -6.94
CA ALA A 187 17.16 -9.04 -5.75
C ALA A 187 17.75 -7.66 -6.05
N ILE A 188 18.81 -7.61 -6.87
CA ILE A 188 19.47 -6.36 -7.27
C ILE A 188 18.49 -5.42 -7.97
N ARG A 189 17.69 -5.93 -8.91
CA ARG A 189 16.70 -5.10 -9.63
C ARG A 189 15.62 -4.52 -8.73
N TYR A 190 15.12 -5.31 -7.78
CA TYR A 190 14.10 -4.85 -6.83
C TYR A 190 14.68 -3.84 -5.84
N GLY A 191 15.93 -4.06 -5.40
CA GLY A 191 16.67 -3.10 -4.59
C GLY A 191 16.90 -1.78 -5.33
N PHE A 192 17.34 -1.84 -6.58
CA PHE A 192 17.51 -0.68 -7.47
C PHE A 192 16.23 0.14 -7.58
N LEU A 193 15.10 -0.50 -7.94
CA LEU A 193 13.83 0.20 -8.07
C LEU A 193 13.42 0.90 -6.77
N TRP A 194 13.70 0.29 -5.61
CA TRP A 194 13.41 0.90 -4.31
C TRP A 194 14.35 2.07 -3.94
N CYS A 195 15.60 2.06 -4.44
CA CYS A 195 16.60 3.08 -4.12
C CYS A 195 16.52 4.34 -4.99
N MET A 196 15.81 4.26 -6.12
CA MET A 196 15.48 5.41 -6.96
C MET A 196 14.38 6.25 -6.31
#